data_AF-A0A2U1IJ54-F1
#
_entry.id   AF-A0A2U1IJ54-F1
#
_cell.length_a   1.000
_cell.length_b   1.000
_cell.length_c   1.000
_cell.angle_alpha   90.00
_cell.angle_beta   90.00
_cell.angle_gamma   90.00
#
_symmetry.space_group_name_H-M   'P 1'
#
loop_
_entity.id
_entity.type
_entity.pdbx_description
1 polymer ?
#
loop_
_entity_poly.entity_id
_entity_poly.type
_entity_poly.pdbx_seq_one_letter_code
_entity_poly.pdbx_strand_id
1 'polypeptide(L)'
;MKEADLIELLREILIELEQIQAVRGGTDLRSIIEDYERVVVLLLRRNLTDNLIGFSPREYLEIYSDYENPLLEKMDFAQREVNNFLVVRP
;
A
#
# COMPACT_ATOMS: atom_id res chain seq x y z
N MET A 1 8.28 12.74 -1.40
CA MET A 1 8.24 12.57 0.07
C MET A 1 9.60 12.08 0.61
N LYS A 2 9.92 12.17 1.91
CA LYS A 2 11.12 11.49 2.48
C LYS A 2 10.83 10.00 2.71
N GLU A 3 11.88 9.16 2.74
CA GLU A 3 11.74 7.71 2.96
C GLU A 3 11.01 7.35 4.27
N ALA A 4 11.31 8.05 5.37
CA ALA A 4 10.67 7.81 6.67
C ALA A 4 9.16 8.10 6.62
N ASP A 5 8.76 9.24 6.06
CA ASP A 5 7.35 9.63 5.91
C ASP A 5 6.60 8.63 5.01
N LEU A 6 7.26 8.10 3.97
CA LEU A 6 6.69 7.06 3.09
C LEU A 6 6.45 5.75 3.86
N ILE A 7 7.40 5.33 4.69
CA ILE A 7 7.24 4.12 5.53
C ILE A 7 6.08 4.31 6.52
N GLU A 8 5.93 5.49 7.12
CA GLU A 8 4.82 5.79 8.02
C GLU A 8 3.47 5.73 7.29
N LEU A 9 3.36 6.34 6.11
CA LEU A 9 2.15 6.27 5.27
C LEU A 9 1.78 4.83 4.93
N LEU A 10 2.74 4.01 4.51
CA LEU A 10 2.49 2.60 4.16
C LEU A 10 2.01 1.79 5.37
N ARG A 11 2.53 2.08 6.57
CA ARG A 11 2.09 1.44 7.82
C ARG A 11 0.69 1.86 8.24
N GLU A 12 0.32 3.12 8.03
CA GLU A 12 -1.03 3.60 8.28
C GLU A 12 -2.04 2.86 7.38
N ILE A 13 -1.75 2.74 6.08
CA ILE A 13 -2.58 2.00 5.13
C ILE A 13 -2.69 0.52 5.51
N LEU A 14 -1.59 -0.11 5.95
CA LEU A 14 -1.61 -1.50 6.44
C LEU A 14 -2.59 -1.68 7.59
N ILE A 15 -2.56 -0.81 8.60
CA ILE A 15 -3.46 -0.87 9.75
C ILE A 15 -4.92 -0.75 9.30
N GLU A 16 -5.22 0.15 8.36
CA GLU A 16 -6.57 0.32 7.82
C GLU A 16 -7.03 -0.91 7.03
N LEU A 17 -6.18 -1.49 6.18
CA LEU A 17 -6.49 -2.73 5.44
C LEU A 17 -6.77 -3.91 6.38
N GLU A 18 -5.95 -4.08 7.43
CA GLU A 18 -6.15 -5.10 8.45
C GLU A 18 -7.48 -4.92 9.19
N GLN A 19 -7.84 -3.68 9.54
CA GLN A 19 -9.11 -3.36 10.18
C GLN A 19 -10.30 -3.68 9.25
N ILE A 20 -10.23 -3.29 7.97
CA ILE A 20 -11.29 -3.61 7.00
C ILE A 20 -11.45 -5.12 6.85
N GLN A 21 -10.34 -5.86 6.73
CA GLN A 21 -10.36 -7.32 6.63
C GLN A 21 -10.98 -7.96 7.88
N ALA A 22 -10.63 -7.47 9.07
CA ALA A 22 -11.17 -7.95 10.34
C ALA A 22 -12.69 -7.70 10.45
N VAL A 23 -13.18 -6.53 10.01
CA VAL A 23 -14.60 -6.15 10.05
C VAL A 23 -15.44 -6.94 9.04
N ARG A 24 -14.95 -7.08 7.80
CA ARG A 24 -15.71 -7.76 6.73
C ARG A 24 -15.68 -9.28 6.87
N GLY A 25 -14.67 -9.81 7.57
CA GLY A 25 -14.47 -11.25 7.75
C GLY A 25 -13.99 -11.90 6.46
N GLY A 26 -12.80 -12.49 6.49
CA GLY A 26 -12.22 -13.15 5.32
C GLY A 26 -10.73 -12.86 5.15
N THR A 27 -10.22 -13.19 3.96
CA THR A 27 -8.79 -13.04 3.62
C THR A 27 -8.61 -12.38 2.25
N ASP A 28 -9.63 -11.69 1.75
CA ASP A 28 -9.64 -11.14 0.39
C ASP A 28 -8.57 -10.06 0.21
N LEU A 29 -8.27 -9.31 1.28
CA LEU A 29 -7.21 -8.30 1.29
C LEU A 29 -5.81 -8.87 1.55
N ARG A 30 -5.65 -10.19 1.77
CA ARG A 30 -4.36 -10.78 2.18
C ARG A 30 -3.24 -10.45 1.20
N SER A 31 -3.48 -10.58 -0.10
CA SER A 31 -2.45 -10.29 -1.12
C SER A 31 -2.00 -8.83 -1.07
N ILE A 32 -2.97 -7.91 -0.96
CA ILE A 32 -2.68 -6.47 -0.86
C ILE A 32 -1.86 -6.20 0.41
N ILE A 33 -2.27 -6.74 1.55
CA ILE A 33 -1.56 -6.58 2.83
C ILE A 33 -0.12 -7.09 2.71
N GLU A 34 0.09 -8.29 2.17
CA GLU A 34 1.41 -8.89 1.98
C GLU A 34 2.32 -8.02 1.08
N ASP A 35 1.77 -7.41 0.03
CA ASP A 35 2.52 -6.50 -0.84
C ASP A 35 2.96 -5.23 -0.11
N TYR A 36 2.07 -4.61 0.69
CA TYR A 36 2.43 -3.46 1.51
C TYR A 36 3.50 -3.80 2.56
N GLU A 37 3.36 -4.92 3.27
CA GLU A 37 4.36 -5.40 4.23
C GLU A 37 5.72 -5.57 3.56
N ARG A 38 5.72 -6.17 2.36
CA ARG A 38 6.92 -6.41 1.58
C ARG A 38 7.57 -5.12 1.12
N VAL A 39 6.79 -4.13 0.66
CA VAL A 39 7.33 -2.80 0.31
C VAL A 39 7.99 -2.14 1.51
N VAL A 40 7.35 -2.17 2.69
CA VAL A 40 7.92 -1.61 3.92
C VAL A 40 9.25 -2.28 4.28
N VAL A 41 9.31 -3.62 4.25
CA VAL A 41 10.55 -4.37 4.53
C VAL A 41 11.64 -4.05 3.51
N LEU A 42 11.30 -3.95 2.23
CA LEU A 42 12.26 -3.65 1.16
C LEU A 42 12.77 -2.20 1.22
N LEU A 43 11.94 -1.24 1.61
CA LEU A 43 12.35 0.14 1.87
C LEU A 43 13.37 0.20 3.02
N LEU A 44 13.05 -0.41 4.16
CA LEU A 44 13.95 -0.47 5.33
C LEU A 44 15.31 -1.12 5.01
N ARG A 45 15.32 -2.10 4.09
CA ARG A 45 16.54 -2.79 3.63
C ARG A 45 17.21 -2.10 2.44
N ARG A 46 16.66 -0.99 1.94
CA ARG A 46 17.10 -0.27 0.74
C ARG A 46 17.14 -1.13 -0.53
N ASN A 47 16.32 -2.17 -0.60
CA ASN A 47 16.30 -3.16 -1.67
C ASN A 47 15.00 -3.18 -2.49
N LEU A 48 14.19 -2.12 -2.40
CA LEU A 48 12.98 -1.99 -3.22
C LEU A 48 13.35 -1.69 -4.68
N THR A 49 13.13 -2.63 -5.60
CA THR A 49 13.43 -2.44 -7.03
C THR A 49 12.20 -2.12 -7.87
N ASP A 50 11.03 -2.54 -7.41
CA ASP A 50 9.77 -2.48 -8.15
C ASP A 50 8.63 -2.02 -7.24
N ASN A 51 7.61 -1.41 -7.83
CA ASN A 51 6.42 -0.97 -7.09
C ASN A 51 5.41 -2.12 -6.99
N LEU A 52 5.49 -2.87 -5.89
CA LEU A 52 4.61 -4.02 -5.65
C LEU A 52 3.16 -3.61 -5.38
N ILE A 53 2.91 -2.37 -4.96
CA ILE A 53 1.57 -1.86 -4.67
C ILE A 53 1.00 -1.03 -5.83
N GLY A 54 1.59 -1.11 -7.03
CA GLY A 54 1.21 -0.29 -8.18
C GLY A 54 -0.25 -0.47 -8.64
N PHE A 55 -0.84 -1.63 -8.37
CA PHE A 55 -2.23 -1.96 -8.72
C PHE A 55 -3.16 -2.07 -7.52
N SER A 56 -2.66 -1.88 -6.30
CA SER A 56 -3.43 -2.10 -5.08
C SER A 56 -4.72 -1.29 -4.98
N PRO A 57 -4.84 -0.03 -5.46
CA PRO A 57 -6.12 0.69 -5.41
C PRO A 57 -7.18 0.03 -6.29
N ARG A 58 -6.76 -0.49 -7.46
CA ARG A 58 -7.65 -1.18 -8.39
C ARG A 58 -8.07 -2.53 -7.83
N GLU A 59 -7.14 -3.30 -7.28
CA GLU A 59 -7.43 -4.60 -6.65
C GLU A 59 -8.43 -4.44 -5.49
N TYR A 60 -8.25 -3.41 -4.66
CA TYR A 60 -9.21 -3.08 -3.60
C TYR A 60 -10.62 -2.82 -4.15
N LEU A 61 -10.75 -2.07 -5.24
CA LEU A 61 -12.04 -1.83 -5.90
C LEU A 61 -12.64 -3.09 -6.52
N GLU A 62 -11.82 -3.98 -7.07
CA GLU A 62 -12.29 -5.26 -7.61
C GLU A 62 -12.86 -6.16 -6.50
N ILE A 63 -12.32 -6.07 -5.28
CA ILE A 63 -12.79 -6.84 -4.12
C ILE A 63 -14.07 -6.23 -3.52
N TYR A 64 -14.08 -4.92 -3.25
CA TYR A 64 -15.16 -4.30 -2.48
C TYR A 64 -16.04 -3.30 -3.23
N SER A 65 -15.63 -2.85 -4.42
CA SER A 65 -16.35 -1.84 -5.22
C SER A 65 -16.70 -0.57 -4.41
N ASP A 66 -15.85 -0.24 -3.43
CA ASP A 66 -16.06 0.82 -2.44
C ASP A 66 -15.32 2.09 -2.87
N TYR A 67 -15.89 2.78 -3.86
CA TYR A 67 -15.29 3.95 -4.51
C TYR A 67 -15.23 5.19 -3.61
N GLU A 68 -16.04 5.24 -2.56
CA GLU A 68 -16.09 6.37 -1.62
C GLU A 68 -15.18 6.15 -0.40
N ASN A 69 -14.47 5.02 -0.32
CA ASN A 69 -13.61 4.73 0.81
C ASN A 69 -12.39 5.68 0.84
N PRO A 70 -12.18 6.44 1.93
CA PRO A 70 -11.03 7.35 2.05
C PRO A 70 -9.67 6.63 1.93
N LEU A 71 -9.62 5.33 2.25
CA LEU A 71 -8.42 4.51 2.08
C LEU A 71 -7.97 4.49 0.61
N LEU A 72 -8.89 4.54 -0.34
CA LEU A 72 -8.59 4.47 -1.76
C LEU A 72 -7.70 5.63 -2.22
N GLU A 73 -7.98 6.85 -1.74
CA GLU A 73 -7.14 8.01 -2.02
C GLU A 73 -5.74 7.87 -1.41
N LYS A 74 -5.64 7.32 -0.19
CA LYS A 74 -4.36 7.03 0.46
C LYS A 74 -3.56 5.98 -0.31
N MET A 75 -4.21 4.91 -0.77
CA MET A 75 -3.57 3.86 -1.57
C MET A 75 -3.06 4.41 -2.90
N ASP A 76 -3.85 5.21 -3.61
CA ASP A 76 -3.44 5.83 -4.86
C ASP A 76 -2.30 6.85 -4.68
N PHE A 77 -2.32 7.60 -3.58
CA PHE A 77 -1.22 8.49 -3.24
C PHE A 77 0.07 7.70 -2.91
N ALA A 78 -0.04 6.64 -2.11
CA ALA A 78 1.10 5.81 -1.72
C ALA A 78 1.76 5.13 -2.92
N GLN A 79 1.00 4.55 -3.85
CA GLN A 79 1.60 3.92 -5.03
C GLN A 79 2.37 4.93 -5.91
N ARG A 80 1.89 6.17 -6.01
CA ARG A 80 2.62 7.25 -6.71
C ARG A 80 3.91 7.61 -6.01
N GLU A 81 3.90 7.74 -4.68
CA GLU A 81 5.12 8.05 -3.92
C GLU A 81 6.14 6.91 -3.94
N VAL A 82 5.71 5.65 -3.95
CA VAL A 82 6.60 4.49 -4.16
C VAL A 82 7.24 4.55 -5.55
N ASN A 83 6.45 4.83 -6.60
CA ASN A 83 6.99 5.03 -7.96
C ASN A 83 8.00 6.19 -8.01
N ASN A 84 7.67 7.32 -7.39
CA ASN A 84 8.57 8.47 -7.32
C ASN A 84 9.88 8.12 -6.60
N PHE A 85 9.81 7.36 -5.50
CA PHE A 85 10.99 6.89 -4.78
C PHE A 85 11.90 6.03 -5.66
N LEU A 86 11.32 5.15 -6.48
CA LEU A 86 12.09 4.29 -7.40
C LEU A 86 12.76 5.08 -8.53
N VAL A 87 12.09 6.10 -9.07
CA VAL A 87 12.64 6.95 -10.15
C VAL A 87 13.75 7.87 -9.65
N VAL A 88 13.65 8.38 -8.43
CA VAL A 88 14.56 9.38 -7.86
C VAL A 88 15.76 8.74 -7.13
N ARG A 89 15.89 7.40 -7.14
CA ARG A 89 17.04 6.71 -6.53
C ARG A 89 18.37 7.28 -7.06
N PRO A 90 19.23 7.86 -6.18
CA PRO A 90 20.58 8.24 -6.54
C PRO A 90 21.50 7.02 -6.73
#